data_AF-U5VWE1-F1
#
_entry.id   AF-U5VWE1-F1
#
_cell.length_a   1.000
_cell.length_b   1.000
_cell.length_c   1.000
_cell.angle_alpha   90.00
_cell.angle_beta   90.00
_cell.angle_gamma   90.00
#
_symmetry.space_group_name_H-M   'P 1'
#
loop_
_entity.id
_entity.type
_entity.pdbx_description
1 polymer ?
#
loop_
_entity_poly.entity_id
_entity_poly.type
_entity_poly.pdbx_seq_one_letter_code
_entity_poly.pdbx_strand_id
1 'polypeptide(L)'
;MICALSRPEAGVPEARRRRAASDSGHGHLWQLPDGTGLHARPAELTVDDATGRLCCHLCGRWYTSLGSHVRAHGHTADSYRSTLGLCAGEPLTARGLSAAIRDRQARRYRSNTELRDAFAAGAAQLRHTRDASARLEEPEQRVTRRRAALQAGRETTAARRRRELDDRLTRLGHPDLAGYLRSAYAAGAGLQALAAATGLGRARLRAALDVAGVAVRPTGVNTAEGRRSRALSADRAAAVRVGTDDLHAWLGRRRTEGWSLVRLAAAVGHSTHWVRWRLDKTDVRAG
;
A
#
# COMPACT_ATOMS: atom_id res chain seq x y z
N MET A 1 -26.73 22.12 69.29
CA MET A 1 -26.25 23.21 68.41
C MET A 1 -25.03 22.68 67.66
N ILE A 2 -25.26 22.00 66.54
CA ILE A 2 -24.24 21.23 65.81
C ILE A 2 -24.06 21.91 64.44
N CYS A 3 -22.93 22.59 64.26
CA CYS A 3 -22.45 23.04 62.95
C CYS A 3 -21.42 22.03 62.45
N ALA A 4 -21.78 21.25 61.43
CA ALA A 4 -20.83 20.47 60.65
C ALA A 4 -21.05 20.82 59.17
N LEU A 5 -20.10 21.55 58.61
CA LEU A 5 -20.11 22.04 57.24
C LEU A 5 -19.82 20.90 56.26
N SER A 6 -20.69 20.83 55.25
CA SER A 6 -20.69 19.89 54.12
C SER A 6 -19.45 19.99 53.25
N ARG A 7 -18.99 18.83 52.76
CA ARG A 7 -17.98 18.71 51.69
C ARG A 7 -18.67 18.98 50.33
N PRO A 8 -18.02 19.68 49.38
CA PRO A 8 -18.51 19.74 48.01
C PRO A 8 -18.16 18.44 47.27
N GLU A 9 -19.17 17.81 46.68
CA GLU A 9 -19.03 16.68 45.77
C GLU A 9 -18.38 17.12 44.45
N ALA A 10 -17.32 16.43 44.05
CA ALA A 10 -16.65 16.61 42.78
C ALA A 10 -17.57 16.14 41.65
N GLY A 11 -17.97 17.06 40.79
CA GLY A 11 -18.71 16.77 39.56
C GLY A 11 -17.93 15.82 38.66
N VAL A 12 -18.52 14.66 38.40
CA VAL A 12 -18.03 13.67 37.43
C VAL A 12 -18.37 14.19 36.02
N PRO A 13 -17.39 14.33 35.10
CA PRO A 13 -17.66 14.85 33.77
C PRO A 13 -18.42 13.85 32.90
N GLU A 14 -19.40 14.41 32.20
CA GLU A 14 -20.36 13.82 31.27
C GLU A 14 -19.68 13.32 29.98
N ALA A 15 -18.76 12.37 30.10
CA ALA A 15 -18.01 11.76 29.00
C ALA A 15 -18.44 10.31 28.74
N ARG A 16 -19.77 10.06 28.69
CA ARG A 16 -20.28 8.71 28.39
C ARG A 16 -21.66 8.70 27.71
N ARG A 17 -21.86 9.55 26.70
CA ARG A 17 -23.02 9.45 25.77
C ARG A 17 -22.62 9.69 24.32
N ARG A 18 -21.81 8.79 23.75
CA ARG A 18 -21.69 8.62 22.29
C ARG A 18 -21.46 7.14 21.95
N ARG A 19 -22.51 6.34 22.03
CA ARG A 19 -22.66 5.09 21.27
C ARG A 19 -24.08 5.04 20.72
N ALA A 20 -24.18 4.61 19.46
CA ALA A 20 -25.37 4.40 18.66
C ALA A 20 -25.99 5.65 17.99
N ALA A 21 -25.27 6.20 17.03
CA ALA A 21 -25.82 6.77 15.79
C ALA A 21 -24.94 6.17 14.68
N SER A 22 -25.39 5.14 13.96
CA SER A 22 -26.38 5.13 12.88
C SER A 22 -25.62 4.74 11.61
N ASP A 23 -26.14 3.71 10.94
CA ASP A 23 -25.62 3.01 9.77
C ASP A 23 -25.68 3.89 8.51
N SER A 24 -25.01 5.03 8.58
CA SER A 24 -24.84 5.98 7.47
C SER A 24 -23.48 5.69 6.87
N GLY A 25 -23.49 5.26 5.60
CA GLY A 25 -22.33 4.80 4.84
C GLY A 25 -21.06 5.54 5.23
N HIS A 26 -20.15 4.85 5.91
CA HIS A 26 -18.90 5.43 6.37
C HIS A 26 -18.14 5.91 5.14
N GLY A 27 -18.10 7.24 4.94
CA GLY A 27 -17.37 7.85 3.85
C GLY A 27 -15.93 7.39 3.91
N HIS A 28 -15.55 6.49 3.01
CA HIS A 28 -14.17 6.13 2.82
C HIS A 28 -13.46 7.37 2.28
N LEU A 29 -12.51 7.88 3.06
CA LEU A 29 -11.76 9.08 2.71
C LEU A 29 -10.81 8.83 1.54
N TRP A 30 -10.43 7.57 1.34
CA TRP A 30 -9.50 7.13 0.29
C TRP A 30 -9.92 5.76 -0.25
N GLN A 31 -9.40 5.38 -1.43
CA GLN A 31 -9.60 4.05 -2.01
C GLN A 31 -8.28 3.48 -2.52
N LEU A 32 -8.08 2.18 -2.30
CA LEU A 32 -7.01 1.41 -2.94
C LEU A 32 -7.34 1.12 -4.41
N PRO A 33 -6.34 0.73 -5.23
CA PRO A 33 -6.56 0.39 -6.64
C PRO A 33 -7.55 -0.76 -6.88
N ASP A 34 -7.76 -1.62 -5.88
CA ASP A 34 -8.73 -2.72 -5.92
C ASP A 34 -10.15 -2.28 -5.52
N GLY A 35 -10.38 -0.98 -5.27
CA GLY A 35 -11.66 -0.42 -4.84
C GLY A 35 -11.89 -0.49 -3.34
N THR A 36 -10.97 -1.08 -2.56
CA THR A 36 -11.09 -1.15 -1.09
C THR A 36 -11.07 0.26 -0.49
N GLY A 37 -12.15 0.62 0.20
CA GLY A 37 -12.26 1.90 0.89
C GLY A 37 -11.38 1.97 2.15
N LEU A 38 -10.73 3.11 2.36
CA LEU A 38 -9.90 3.39 3.53
C LEU A 38 -10.48 4.54 4.36
N HIS A 39 -10.35 4.41 5.68
CA HIS A 39 -10.81 5.36 6.69
C HIS A 39 -9.69 6.28 7.21
N ALA A 40 -8.45 6.08 6.77
CA ALA A 40 -7.29 6.88 7.11
C ALA A 40 -6.41 7.11 5.87
N ARG A 41 -5.56 8.13 5.93
CA ARG A 41 -4.70 8.53 4.81
C ARG A 41 -3.65 7.45 4.53
N PRO A 42 -3.55 6.92 3.30
CA PRO A 42 -2.51 5.95 2.97
C PRO A 42 -1.11 6.57 3.11
N ALA A 43 -0.11 5.71 3.32
CA ALA A 43 1.30 6.02 3.59
C ALA A 43 1.58 6.74 4.92
N GLU A 44 0.56 6.98 5.76
CA GLU A 44 0.70 7.64 7.04
C GLU A 44 -0.13 6.92 8.11
N LEU A 45 0.47 6.63 9.27
CA LEU A 45 -0.27 6.00 10.36
C LEU A 45 -0.91 7.06 11.26
N THR A 46 -2.23 7.21 11.19
CA THR A 46 -2.94 8.17 12.05
C THR A 46 -2.91 7.74 13.51
N VAL A 47 -2.50 8.65 14.38
CA VAL A 47 -2.41 8.47 15.83
C VAL A 47 -3.40 9.42 16.52
N ASP A 48 -4.11 8.94 17.54
CA ASP A 48 -4.95 9.75 18.40
C ASP A 48 -4.06 10.48 19.40
N ASP A 49 -4.03 11.81 19.35
CA ASP A 49 -3.15 12.62 20.21
C ASP A 49 -3.46 12.45 21.71
N ALA A 50 -4.71 12.18 22.08
CA ALA A 50 -5.11 12.03 23.48
C ALA A 50 -4.75 10.65 24.05
N THR A 51 -4.92 9.60 23.25
CA THR A 51 -4.76 8.20 23.73
C THR A 51 -3.51 7.50 23.20
N GLY A 52 -2.85 8.06 22.19
CA GLY A 52 -1.74 7.44 21.45
C GLY A 52 -2.14 6.20 20.66
N ARG A 53 -3.44 5.93 20.50
CA ARG A 53 -3.95 4.77 19.75
C ARG A 53 -3.79 5.01 18.26
N LEU A 54 -3.65 3.92 17.51
CA LEU A 54 -3.43 3.93 16.08
C LEU A 54 -4.75 3.61 15.35
N CYS A 55 -5.09 4.37 14.31
CA CYS A 55 -6.26 4.11 13.48
C CYS A 55 -5.97 3.00 12.47
N CYS A 56 -6.87 2.01 12.35
CA CYS A 56 -6.83 1.02 11.28
C CYS A 56 -7.36 1.66 9.99
N HIS A 57 -6.62 1.55 8.88
CA HIS A 57 -7.05 2.14 7.62
C HIS A 57 -8.26 1.42 7.03
N LEU A 58 -8.41 0.11 7.28
CA LEU A 58 -9.43 -0.72 6.64
C LEU A 58 -10.79 -0.62 7.32
N CYS A 59 -10.84 -0.36 8.64
CA CYS A 59 -12.10 -0.30 9.39
C CYS A 59 -12.31 0.99 10.19
N GLY A 60 -11.34 1.90 10.21
CA GLY A 60 -11.44 3.20 10.89
C GLY A 60 -11.45 3.14 12.42
N ARG A 61 -11.26 1.96 13.02
CA ARG A 61 -11.26 1.78 14.48
C ARG A 61 -9.86 2.03 15.07
N TRP A 62 -9.83 2.42 16.33
CA TRP A 62 -8.61 2.78 17.06
C TRP A 62 -8.07 1.61 17.91
N TYR A 63 -6.76 1.37 17.87
CA TYR A 63 -6.11 0.22 18.52
C TYR A 63 -4.81 0.60 19.20
N THR A 64 -4.48 -0.09 20.30
CA THR A 64 -3.15 -0.01 20.92
C THR A 64 -2.13 -0.91 20.22
N SER A 65 -2.59 -1.97 19.55
CA SER A 65 -1.81 -2.88 18.71
C SER A 65 -2.60 -3.19 17.44
N LEU A 66 -2.16 -2.63 16.32
CA LEU A 66 -2.74 -2.93 15.01
C LEU A 66 -2.24 -4.27 14.48
N GLY A 67 -1.01 -4.69 14.82
CA GLY A 67 -0.40 -5.91 14.27
C GLY A 67 -1.23 -7.18 14.51
N SER A 68 -1.90 -7.30 15.65
CA SER A 68 -2.84 -8.40 15.92
C SER A 68 -4.18 -8.22 15.22
N HIS A 69 -4.68 -6.99 15.13
CA HIS A 69 -5.97 -6.68 14.55
C HIS A 69 -6.01 -6.89 13.03
N VAL A 70 -4.95 -6.50 12.30
CA VAL A 70 -4.93 -6.57 10.82
C VAL A 70 -5.06 -8.00 10.28
N ARG A 71 -4.81 -9.01 11.12
CA ARG A 71 -5.08 -10.42 10.78
C ARG A 71 -6.56 -10.71 10.57
N ALA A 72 -7.45 -10.01 11.26
CA ALA A 72 -8.90 -10.10 11.03
C ALA A 72 -9.29 -9.57 9.64
N HIS A 73 -8.40 -8.80 9.00
CA HIS A 73 -8.51 -8.36 7.61
C HIS A 73 -7.67 -9.21 6.64
N GLY A 74 -7.18 -10.39 7.06
CA GLY A 74 -6.37 -11.25 6.21
C GLY A 74 -4.95 -10.75 5.95
N HIS A 75 -4.50 -9.69 6.62
CA HIS A 75 -3.15 -9.15 6.44
C HIS A 75 -2.17 -9.62 7.52
N THR A 76 -0.93 -9.87 7.09
CA THR A 76 0.23 -9.83 7.99
C THR A 76 0.66 -8.38 8.24
N ALA A 77 1.50 -8.12 9.24
CA ALA A 77 2.02 -6.76 9.49
C ALA A 77 2.77 -6.21 8.27
N ASP A 78 3.57 -7.04 7.59
CA ASP A 78 4.35 -6.62 6.42
C ASP A 78 3.46 -6.42 5.19
N SER A 79 2.49 -7.33 4.95
CA SER A 79 1.51 -7.14 3.88
C SER A 79 0.68 -5.87 4.10
N TYR A 80 0.21 -5.62 5.33
CA TYR A 80 -0.54 -4.40 5.67
C TYR A 80 0.27 -3.13 5.38
N ARG A 81 1.54 -3.07 5.83
CA ARG A 81 2.42 -1.93 5.54
C ARG A 81 2.63 -1.74 4.04
N SER A 82 2.93 -2.82 3.32
CA SER A 82 3.16 -2.76 1.88
C SER A 82 1.91 -2.31 1.13
N THR A 83 0.74 -2.83 1.47
CA THR A 83 -0.54 -2.49 0.83
C THR A 83 -0.91 -1.02 1.07
N LEU A 84 -0.67 -0.52 2.27
CA LEU A 84 -1.01 0.86 2.64
C LEU A 84 0.11 1.87 2.39
N GLY A 85 1.25 1.44 1.84
CA GLY A 85 2.39 2.31 1.56
C GLY A 85 3.13 2.82 2.80
N LEU A 86 3.04 2.12 3.93
CA LEU A 86 3.79 2.45 5.16
C LEU A 86 5.25 1.97 5.04
N CYS A 87 6.17 2.66 5.71
CA CYS A 87 7.56 2.22 5.81
C CYS A 87 7.65 0.84 6.48
N ALA A 88 8.56 -0.04 6.03
CA ALA A 88 8.69 -1.39 6.57
C ALA A 88 8.97 -1.42 8.09
N GLY A 89 9.67 -0.41 8.60
CA GLY A 89 9.96 -0.22 10.02
C GLY A 89 8.87 0.50 10.82
N GLU A 90 7.77 0.92 10.19
CA GLU A 90 6.72 1.69 10.86
C GLU A 90 6.08 0.84 11.97
N PRO A 91 6.09 1.31 13.24
CA PRO A 91 5.55 0.56 14.35
C PRO A 91 4.01 0.49 14.27
N LEU A 92 3.47 -0.73 14.27
CA LEU A 92 2.02 -0.98 14.33
C LEU A 92 1.51 -1.13 15.78
N THR A 93 2.25 -0.57 16.73
CA THR A 93 1.93 -0.59 18.17
C THR A 93 2.05 0.82 18.72
N ALA A 94 1.07 1.22 19.53
CA ALA A 94 1.06 2.51 20.19
C ALA A 94 2.35 2.71 21.01
N ARG A 95 2.87 3.95 21.02
CA ARG A 95 4.08 4.31 21.77
C ARG A 95 3.92 4.02 23.26
N GLY A 96 2.74 4.32 23.84
CA GLY A 96 2.43 4.05 25.24
C GLY A 96 2.48 2.55 25.59
N LEU A 97 1.93 1.69 24.74
CA LEU A 97 2.02 0.23 24.94
C LEU A 97 3.48 -0.24 24.86
N SER A 98 4.25 0.28 23.90
CA SER A 98 5.66 -0.06 23.74
C SER A 98 6.49 0.37 24.97
N ALA A 99 6.22 1.54 25.53
CA ALA A 99 6.84 2.02 26.77
C ALA A 99 6.46 1.15 27.97
N ALA A 100 5.18 0.81 28.14
CA ALA A 100 4.71 -0.04 29.23
C ALA A 100 5.32 -1.45 29.18
N ILE A 101 5.47 -2.04 27.98
CA ILE A 101 6.14 -3.33 27.80
C ILE A 101 7.62 -3.20 28.19
N ARG A 102 8.31 -2.16 27.71
CA ARG A 102 9.72 -1.91 28.04
C ARG A 102 9.92 -1.79 29.54
N ASP A 103 9.08 -1.02 30.23
CA ASP A 103 9.15 -0.84 31.68
C ASP A 103 8.89 -2.14 32.44
N ARG A 104 7.90 -2.93 32.00
CA ARG A 104 7.63 -4.24 32.61
C ARG A 104 8.81 -5.20 32.42
N GLN A 105 9.39 -5.24 31.22
CA GLN A 105 10.56 -6.06 30.93
C GLN A 105 11.76 -5.59 31.75
N ALA A 106 12.01 -4.28 31.85
CA ALA A 106 13.08 -3.73 32.66
C ALA A 106 12.90 -4.01 34.15
N ARG A 107 11.67 -3.91 34.68
CA ARG A 107 11.35 -4.30 36.06
C ARG A 107 11.61 -5.80 36.27
N ARG A 108 11.09 -6.66 35.39
CA ARG A 108 11.31 -8.11 35.48
C ARG A 108 12.79 -8.48 35.42
N TYR A 109 13.55 -7.85 34.52
CA TYR A 109 14.99 -8.05 34.40
C TYR A 109 15.75 -7.58 35.66
N ARG A 110 15.33 -6.46 36.28
CA ARG A 110 15.92 -5.96 37.53
C ARG A 110 15.54 -6.80 38.76
N SER A 111 14.36 -7.41 38.79
CA SER A 111 13.91 -8.19 39.95
C SER A 111 14.28 -9.68 39.88
N ASN A 112 14.64 -10.21 38.71
CA ASN A 112 14.90 -11.64 38.52
C ASN A 112 16.39 -11.89 38.21
N THR A 113 17.12 -12.42 39.19
CA THR A 113 18.55 -12.72 39.07
C THR A 113 18.82 -13.86 38.08
N GLU A 114 18.04 -14.95 38.12
CA GLU A 114 18.19 -16.08 37.20
C GLU A 114 18.08 -15.65 35.73
N LEU A 115 17.14 -14.75 35.42
CA LEU A 115 16.97 -14.21 34.07
C LEU A 115 18.21 -13.42 33.64
N ARG A 116 18.83 -12.64 34.53
CA ARG A 116 20.08 -11.93 34.24
C ARG A 116 21.22 -12.88 34.00
N ASP A 117 21.35 -13.91 34.84
CA ASP A 117 22.42 -14.90 34.72
C ASP A 117 22.28 -15.69 33.42
N ALA A 118 21.06 -16.08 33.04
CA ALA A 118 20.78 -16.72 31.75
C ALA A 118 21.15 -15.82 30.56
N PHE A 119 20.81 -14.52 30.60
CA PHE A 119 21.23 -13.56 29.56
C PHE A 119 22.75 -13.35 29.55
N ALA A 120 23.39 -13.27 30.71
CA ALA A 120 24.84 -13.13 30.83
C ALA A 120 25.58 -14.35 30.27
N ALA A 121 25.11 -15.56 30.59
CA ALA A 121 25.61 -16.82 30.06
C ALA A 121 25.43 -16.90 28.53
N GLY A 122 24.23 -16.57 28.02
CA GLY A 122 23.98 -16.52 26.57
C GLY A 122 24.86 -15.48 25.85
N ALA A 123 25.05 -14.31 26.45
CA ALA A 123 25.94 -13.28 25.92
C ALA A 123 27.41 -13.71 25.95
N ALA A 124 27.84 -14.41 27.00
CA ALA A 124 29.17 -15.01 27.08
C ALA A 124 29.35 -16.09 26.01
N GLN A 125 28.37 -16.96 25.78
CA GLN A 125 28.41 -17.98 24.75
C GLN A 125 28.46 -17.39 23.33
N LEU A 126 27.72 -16.32 23.06
CA LEU A 126 27.80 -15.59 21.78
C LEU A 126 29.15 -14.86 21.61
N ARG A 127 29.72 -14.32 22.68
CA ARG A 127 31.07 -13.73 22.65
C ARG A 127 32.12 -14.79 22.43
N HIS A 128 32.07 -15.92 23.15
CA HIS A 128 33.00 -17.03 22.98
C HIS A 128 32.93 -17.63 21.57
N THR A 129 31.74 -17.82 21.00
CA THR A 129 31.59 -18.30 19.62
C THR A 129 32.10 -17.29 18.61
N ARG A 130 31.80 -15.99 18.77
CA ARG A 130 32.33 -14.92 17.90
C ARG A 130 33.85 -14.78 18.03
N ASP A 131 34.38 -14.78 19.24
CA ASP A 131 35.80 -14.60 19.51
C ASP A 131 36.59 -15.85 19.11
N ALA A 132 36.09 -17.06 19.34
CA ALA A 132 36.71 -18.29 18.85
C ALA A 132 36.70 -18.34 17.31
N SER A 133 35.59 -17.96 16.67
CA SER A 133 35.53 -17.87 15.20
C SER A 133 36.43 -16.76 14.65
N ALA A 134 36.52 -15.62 15.34
CA ALA A 134 37.34 -14.50 14.91
C ALA A 134 38.85 -14.72 15.16
N ARG A 135 39.23 -15.44 16.22
CA ARG A 135 40.63 -15.76 16.54
C ARG A 135 41.20 -16.88 15.65
N LEU A 136 40.36 -17.75 15.11
CA LEU A 136 40.78 -18.84 14.21
C LEU A 136 40.72 -18.47 12.73
N GLU A 137 40.07 -17.36 12.37
CA GLU A 137 39.93 -16.95 10.97
C GLU A 137 40.87 -15.81 10.61
N GLU A 138 41.56 -15.98 9.50
CA GLU A 138 42.32 -14.92 8.86
C GLU A 138 41.37 -13.80 8.37
N PRO A 139 41.78 -12.52 8.38
CA PRO A 139 40.96 -11.40 7.91
C PRO A 139 40.37 -11.61 6.51
N GLU A 140 41.14 -12.23 5.60
CA GLU A 140 40.69 -12.53 4.24
C GLU A 140 39.57 -13.58 4.18
N GLN A 141 39.62 -14.58 5.07
CA GLN A 141 38.58 -15.61 5.18
C GLN A 141 37.27 -14.99 5.69
N ARG A 142 37.34 -14.05 6.64
CA ARG A 142 36.17 -13.26 7.10
C ARG A 142 35.53 -12.46 5.97
N VAL A 143 36.34 -11.75 5.17
CA VAL A 143 35.84 -10.97 4.03
C VAL A 143 35.17 -11.89 3.01
N THR A 144 35.80 -13.02 2.70
CA THR A 144 35.28 -14.03 1.77
C THR A 144 33.96 -14.61 2.24
N ARG A 145 33.86 -15.04 3.51
CA ARG A 145 32.62 -15.55 4.08
C ARG A 145 31.52 -14.50 4.10
N ARG A 146 31.83 -13.26 4.49
CA ARG A 146 30.87 -12.15 4.47
C ARG A 146 30.34 -11.90 3.06
N ARG A 147 31.22 -11.94 2.05
CA ARG A 147 30.83 -11.79 0.64
C ARG A 147 29.93 -12.94 0.19
N ALA A 148 30.28 -14.18 0.53
CA ALA A 148 29.48 -15.37 0.24
C ALA A 148 28.10 -15.30 0.89
N ALA A 149 28.00 -14.91 2.16
CA ALA A 149 26.72 -14.76 2.86
C ALA A 149 25.83 -13.67 2.23
N LEU A 150 26.41 -12.52 1.87
CA LEU A 150 25.69 -11.47 1.16
C LEU A 150 25.22 -11.93 -0.23
N GLN A 151 26.05 -12.71 -0.92
CA GLN A 151 25.69 -13.28 -2.22
C GLN A 151 24.56 -14.29 -2.10
N ALA A 152 24.63 -15.23 -1.16
CA ALA A 152 23.55 -16.18 -0.87
C ALA A 152 22.23 -15.48 -0.52
N GLY A 153 22.29 -14.37 0.24
CA GLY A 153 21.12 -13.54 0.54
C GLY A 153 20.53 -12.86 -0.70
N ARG A 154 21.38 -12.37 -1.61
CA ARG A 154 20.95 -11.80 -2.91
C ARG A 154 20.31 -12.86 -3.80
N GLU A 155 20.90 -14.05 -3.88
CA GLU A 155 20.39 -15.19 -4.63
C GLU A 155 19.03 -15.64 -4.09
N THR A 156 18.88 -15.76 -2.78
CA THR A 156 17.61 -16.09 -2.12
C THR A 156 16.51 -15.07 -2.45
N THR A 157 16.84 -13.78 -2.37
CA THR A 157 15.91 -12.69 -2.72
C THR A 157 15.54 -12.72 -4.21
N ALA A 158 16.52 -13.00 -5.09
CA ALA A 158 16.31 -13.10 -6.52
C ALA A 158 15.42 -14.31 -6.87
N ALA A 159 15.62 -15.45 -6.22
CA ALA A 159 14.80 -16.65 -6.39
C ALA A 159 13.35 -16.40 -5.97
N ARG A 160 13.12 -15.76 -4.81
CA ARG A 160 11.78 -15.38 -4.37
C ARG A 160 11.07 -14.47 -5.38
N ARG A 161 11.75 -13.41 -5.84
CA ARG A 161 11.20 -12.48 -6.84
C ARG A 161 10.90 -13.18 -8.18
N ARG A 162 11.69 -14.19 -8.55
CA ARG A 162 11.44 -14.98 -9.76
C ARG A 162 10.15 -15.79 -9.62
N ARG A 163 9.98 -16.52 -8.51
CA ARG A 163 8.73 -17.25 -8.22
C ARG A 163 7.50 -16.34 -8.22
N GLU A 164 7.60 -15.17 -7.56
CA GLU A 164 6.50 -14.18 -7.55
C GLU A 164 6.12 -13.69 -8.96
N LEU A 165 7.10 -13.55 -9.87
CA LEU A 165 6.86 -13.18 -11.25
C LEU A 165 6.22 -14.34 -12.03
N ASP A 166 6.74 -15.55 -11.88
CA ASP A 166 6.22 -16.75 -12.55
C ASP A 166 4.76 -17.01 -12.13
N ASP A 167 4.43 -16.85 -10.85
CA ASP A 167 3.07 -16.94 -10.32
C ASP A 167 2.14 -15.88 -10.96
N ARG A 168 2.62 -14.66 -11.16
CA ARG A 168 1.85 -13.59 -11.82
C ARG A 168 1.61 -13.90 -13.29
N LEU A 169 2.63 -14.36 -14.00
CA LEU A 169 2.53 -14.71 -15.41
C LEU A 169 1.55 -15.88 -15.61
N THR A 170 1.62 -16.89 -14.73
CA THR A 170 0.66 -18.00 -14.70
C THR A 170 -0.77 -17.51 -14.53
N ARG A 171 -1.02 -16.59 -13.58
CA ARG A 171 -2.36 -15.98 -13.39
C ARG A 171 -2.82 -15.15 -14.59
N LEU A 172 -1.90 -14.60 -15.37
CA LEU A 172 -2.18 -13.89 -16.61
C LEU A 172 -2.34 -14.84 -17.81
N GLY A 173 -2.18 -16.15 -17.62
CA GLY A 173 -2.30 -17.15 -18.69
C GLY A 173 -1.07 -17.24 -19.60
N HIS A 174 0.09 -16.77 -19.15
CA HIS A 174 1.34 -16.82 -19.93
C HIS A 174 2.40 -17.70 -19.24
N PRO A 175 3.08 -18.58 -20.00
CA PRO A 175 4.09 -19.49 -19.44
C PRO A 175 5.41 -18.78 -19.12
N ASP A 176 5.71 -17.67 -19.80
CA ASP A 176 6.95 -16.93 -19.62
C ASP A 176 6.77 -15.42 -19.85
N LEU A 177 7.76 -14.66 -19.38
CA LEU A 177 7.75 -13.19 -19.45
C LEU A 177 7.80 -12.70 -20.90
N ALA A 178 8.59 -13.33 -21.76
CA ALA A 178 8.81 -12.84 -23.13
C ALA A 178 7.54 -12.99 -23.98
N GLY A 179 6.83 -14.12 -23.86
CA GLY A 179 5.53 -14.36 -24.47
C GLY A 179 4.47 -13.39 -23.99
N TYR A 180 4.41 -13.13 -22.67
CA TYR A 180 3.54 -12.10 -22.12
C TYR A 180 3.84 -10.72 -22.71
N LEU A 181 5.11 -10.29 -22.68
CA LEU A 181 5.50 -8.96 -23.14
C LEU A 181 5.21 -8.76 -24.63
N ARG A 182 5.49 -9.74 -25.49
CA ARG A 182 5.16 -9.67 -26.93
C ARG A 182 3.65 -9.54 -27.15
N SER A 183 2.86 -10.42 -26.51
CA SER A 183 1.39 -10.42 -26.65
C SER A 183 0.78 -9.11 -26.16
N ALA A 184 1.12 -8.69 -24.95
CA ALA A 184 0.58 -7.48 -24.35
C ALA A 184 1.02 -6.22 -25.10
N TYR A 185 2.27 -6.15 -25.57
CA TYR A 185 2.74 -5.01 -26.36
C TYR A 185 2.08 -4.95 -27.75
N ALA A 186 1.88 -6.09 -28.41
CA ALA A 186 1.12 -6.17 -29.66
C ALA A 186 -0.34 -5.73 -29.49
N ALA A 187 -0.94 -6.03 -28.33
CA ALA A 187 -2.26 -5.53 -27.92
C ALA A 187 -2.27 -4.03 -27.53
N GLY A 188 -1.13 -3.33 -27.64
CA GLY A 188 -1.01 -1.90 -27.38
C GLY A 188 -0.76 -1.52 -25.93
N ALA A 189 -0.42 -2.47 -25.05
CA ALA A 189 -0.12 -2.16 -23.66
C ALA A 189 1.09 -1.22 -23.52
N GLY A 190 0.91 -0.15 -22.77
CA GLY A 190 2.00 0.77 -22.43
C GLY A 190 2.94 0.20 -21.37
N LEU A 191 4.17 0.73 -21.29
CA LEU A 191 5.18 0.32 -20.29
C LEU A 191 4.67 0.36 -18.84
N GLN A 192 3.78 1.29 -18.50
CA GLN A 192 3.20 1.39 -17.16
C GLN A 192 2.26 0.23 -16.84
N ALA A 193 1.40 -0.18 -17.79
CA ALA A 193 0.51 -1.32 -17.63
C ALA A 193 1.32 -2.61 -17.48
N LEU A 194 2.35 -2.78 -18.32
CA LEU A 194 3.28 -3.92 -18.24
C LEU A 194 4.03 -3.96 -16.90
N ALA A 195 4.50 -2.82 -16.40
CA ALA A 195 5.16 -2.72 -15.10
C ALA A 195 4.21 -3.10 -13.95
N ALA A 196 2.96 -2.62 -13.99
CA ALA A 196 1.96 -2.96 -12.98
C ALA A 196 1.63 -4.46 -12.97
N ALA A 197 1.41 -5.06 -14.15
CA ALA A 197 1.09 -6.47 -14.28
C ALA A 197 2.24 -7.39 -13.82
N THR A 198 3.48 -7.07 -14.23
CA THR A 198 4.65 -7.90 -13.92
C THR A 198 5.29 -7.60 -12.57
N GLY A 199 5.05 -6.42 -11.99
CA GLY A 199 5.76 -5.92 -10.81
C GLY A 199 7.22 -5.53 -11.07
N LEU A 200 7.64 -5.48 -12.35
CA LEU A 200 9.01 -5.13 -12.71
C LEU A 200 9.21 -3.61 -12.71
N GLY A 201 10.34 -3.17 -12.16
CA GLY A 201 10.79 -1.79 -12.32
C GLY A 201 11.09 -1.45 -13.78
N ARG A 202 10.95 -0.16 -14.14
CA ARG A 202 11.03 0.32 -15.53
C ARG A 202 12.32 -0.07 -16.28
N ALA A 203 13.47 -0.01 -15.62
CA ALA A 203 14.75 -0.40 -16.23
C ALA A 203 14.79 -1.90 -16.57
N ARG A 204 14.36 -2.75 -15.63
CA ARG A 204 14.30 -4.20 -15.82
C ARG A 204 13.26 -4.60 -16.87
N LEU A 205 12.13 -3.91 -16.92
CA LEU A 205 11.12 -4.11 -17.95
C LEU A 205 11.65 -3.78 -19.35
N ARG A 206 12.41 -2.68 -19.51
CA ARG A 206 13.04 -2.35 -20.80
C ARG A 206 14.04 -3.40 -21.24
N ALA A 207 14.91 -3.84 -20.34
CA ALA A 207 15.84 -4.93 -20.64
C ALA A 207 15.10 -6.22 -21.02
N ALA A 208 13.98 -6.53 -20.34
CA ALA A 208 13.17 -7.70 -20.68
C ALA A 208 12.47 -7.57 -22.04
N LEU A 209 12.01 -6.37 -22.41
CA LEU A 209 11.43 -6.11 -23.74
C LEU A 209 12.48 -6.26 -24.84
N ASP A 210 13.69 -5.76 -24.60
CA ASP A 210 14.83 -5.91 -25.51
C ASP A 210 15.19 -7.39 -25.72
N VAL A 211 15.36 -8.15 -24.62
CA VAL A 211 15.58 -9.61 -24.67
C VAL A 211 14.41 -10.35 -25.35
N ALA A 212 13.18 -9.85 -25.23
CA ALA A 212 12.00 -10.43 -25.88
C ALA A 212 11.89 -10.06 -27.38
N GLY A 213 12.80 -9.24 -27.91
CA GLY A 213 12.79 -8.75 -29.30
C GLY A 213 11.72 -7.67 -29.56
N VAL A 214 11.24 -7.01 -28.52
CA VAL A 214 10.21 -5.97 -28.61
C VAL A 214 10.86 -4.60 -28.66
N ALA A 215 10.94 -4.02 -29.86
CA ALA A 215 11.44 -2.67 -30.05
C ALA A 215 10.55 -1.66 -29.30
N VAL A 216 11.07 -1.11 -28.20
CA VAL A 216 10.34 -0.16 -27.39
C VAL A 216 10.20 1.15 -28.17
N ARG A 217 8.96 1.59 -28.41
CA ARG A 217 8.69 2.91 -29.00
C ARG A 217 9.47 4.00 -28.23
N PRO A 218 10.17 4.90 -28.94
CA PRO A 218 10.97 5.94 -28.30
C PRO A 218 10.11 6.79 -27.37
N THR A 219 10.58 6.97 -26.14
CA THR A 219 9.90 7.83 -25.17
C THR A 219 10.01 9.29 -25.60
N GLY A 220 8.88 10.00 -25.65
CA GLY A 220 8.84 11.44 -25.94
C GLY A 220 8.35 11.80 -27.35
N VAL A 221 8.28 10.84 -28.28
CA VAL A 221 7.65 11.09 -29.59
C VAL A 221 6.13 10.99 -29.41
N ASN A 222 5.49 12.15 -29.33
CA ASN A 222 4.04 12.28 -29.21
C ASN A 222 3.41 11.96 -30.57
N THR A 223 3.38 10.68 -30.97
CA THR A 223 2.78 10.28 -32.25
C THR A 223 1.27 10.53 -32.24
N ALA A 224 0.68 10.80 -33.40
CA ALA A 224 -0.78 10.92 -33.53
C ALA A 224 -1.48 9.64 -33.02
N GLU A 225 -0.91 8.47 -33.31
CA GLU A 225 -1.37 7.17 -32.81
C GLU A 225 -1.36 7.09 -31.28
N GLY A 226 -0.28 7.53 -30.63
CA GLY A 226 -0.16 7.54 -29.17
C GLY A 226 -1.11 8.52 -28.50
N ARG A 227 -1.42 9.66 -29.14
CA ARG A 227 -2.49 10.56 -28.68
C ARG A 227 -3.87 9.93 -28.81
N ARG A 228 -4.18 9.30 -29.96
CA ARG A 228 -5.45 8.58 -30.19
C ARG A 228 -5.65 7.46 -29.16
N SER A 229 -4.65 6.60 -28.99
CA SER A 229 -4.70 5.49 -28.04
C SER A 229 -4.95 5.96 -26.60
N ARG A 230 -4.26 7.01 -26.12
CA ARG A 230 -4.51 7.58 -24.78
C ARG A 230 -5.90 8.20 -24.65
N ALA A 231 -6.40 8.86 -25.70
CA ALA A 231 -7.76 9.38 -25.71
C ALA A 231 -8.76 8.22 -25.59
N LEU A 232 -8.64 7.16 -26.39
CA LEU A 232 -9.50 5.98 -26.35
C LEU A 232 -9.44 5.27 -24.99
N SER A 233 -8.25 5.12 -24.38
CA SER A 233 -8.12 4.54 -23.05
C SER A 233 -8.78 5.39 -21.97
N ALA A 234 -8.65 6.72 -22.05
CA ALA A 234 -9.35 7.63 -21.14
C ALA A 234 -10.87 7.54 -21.32
N ASP A 235 -11.34 7.52 -22.57
CA ASP A 235 -12.76 7.40 -22.89
C ASP A 235 -13.33 6.05 -22.39
N ARG A 236 -12.60 4.93 -22.57
CA ARG A 236 -13.00 3.61 -22.05
C ARG A 236 -13.04 3.57 -20.52
N ALA A 237 -12.05 4.15 -19.84
CA ALA A 237 -12.03 4.20 -18.38
C ALA A 237 -13.19 5.01 -17.81
N ALA A 238 -13.53 6.14 -18.45
CA ALA A 238 -14.70 6.93 -18.12
C ALA A 238 -16.02 6.19 -18.39
N ALA A 239 -16.11 5.45 -19.49
CA ALA A 239 -17.28 4.65 -19.85
C ALA A 239 -17.58 3.56 -18.80
N VAL A 240 -16.55 2.80 -18.40
CA VAL A 240 -16.64 1.79 -17.32
C VAL A 240 -17.13 2.41 -16.01
N ARG A 241 -16.62 3.58 -15.64
CA ARG A 241 -16.99 4.26 -14.40
C ARG A 241 -18.48 4.63 -14.33
N VAL A 242 -19.07 5.03 -15.44
CA VAL A 242 -20.49 5.41 -15.50
C VAL A 242 -21.40 4.28 -15.98
N GLY A 243 -20.85 3.06 -16.15
CA GLY A 243 -21.59 1.87 -16.55
C GLY A 243 -22.19 1.95 -17.94
N THR A 244 -21.44 2.46 -18.92
CA THR A 244 -21.91 2.60 -20.31
C THR A 244 -20.89 2.08 -21.32
N ASP A 245 -21.36 1.58 -22.46
CA ASP A 245 -20.51 1.14 -23.57
C ASP A 245 -20.18 2.29 -24.54
N ASP A 246 -21.03 3.32 -24.59
CA ASP A 246 -20.84 4.52 -25.41
C ASP A 246 -20.87 5.78 -24.54
N LEU A 247 -19.67 6.25 -24.21
CA LEU A 247 -19.50 7.44 -23.40
C LEU A 247 -20.06 8.70 -24.07
N HIS A 248 -19.94 8.83 -25.39
CA HIS A 248 -20.39 10.02 -26.10
C HIS A 248 -21.92 10.12 -26.06
N ALA A 249 -22.61 9.02 -26.35
CA ALA A 249 -24.06 8.96 -26.25
C ALA A 249 -24.54 9.21 -24.81
N TRP A 250 -23.83 8.66 -23.81
CA TRP A 250 -24.14 8.90 -22.41
C TRP A 250 -24.00 10.38 -22.02
N LEU A 251 -22.89 11.03 -22.41
CA LEU A 251 -22.65 12.45 -22.14
C LEU A 251 -23.73 13.34 -22.79
N GLY A 252 -24.08 13.05 -24.05
CA GLY A 252 -25.14 13.76 -24.77
C GLY A 252 -26.50 13.66 -24.08
N ARG A 253 -26.95 12.43 -23.74
CA ARG A 253 -28.22 12.21 -23.03
C ARG A 253 -28.27 12.92 -21.68
N ARG A 254 -27.21 12.82 -20.87
CA ARG A 254 -27.17 13.51 -19.57
C ARG A 254 -27.17 15.02 -19.74
N ARG A 255 -26.56 15.54 -20.80
CA ARG A 255 -26.59 16.98 -21.09
C ARG A 255 -28.00 17.46 -21.44
N THR A 256 -28.78 16.68 -22.21
CA THR A 256 -30.20 16.97 -22.52
C THR A 256 -31.12 16.83 -21.30
N GLU A 257 -30.77 15.96 -20.35
CA GLU A 257 -31.43 15.86 -19.03
C GLU A 257 -31.09 17.04 -18.08
N GLY A 258 -30.33 18.03 -18.54
CA GLY A 258 -30.01 19.23 -17.76
C GLY A 258 -28.81 19.10 -16.82
N TRP A 259 -27.98 18.05 -16.95
CA TRP A 259 -26.78 17.94 -16.13
C TRP A 259 -25.75 19.03 -16.47
N SER A 260 -25.17 19.64 -15.44
CA SER A 260 -24.08 20.61 -15.60
C SER A 260 -22.76 19.93 -15.95
N LEU A 261 -21.85 20.66 -16.62
CA LEU A 261 -20.51 20.15 -16.98
C LEU A 261 -19.72 19.69 -15.74
N VAL A 262 -19.87 20.37 -14.60
CA VAL A 262 -19.20 20.01 -13.34
C VAL A 262 -19.70 18.65 -12.84
N ARG A 263 -21.00 18.40 -12.91
CA ARG A 263 -21.59 17.12 -12.49
C ARG A 263 -21.17 15.98 -13.40
N LEU A 264 -21.16 16.20 -14.72
CA LEU A 264 -20.66 15.23 -15.70
C LEU A 264 -19.19 14.90 -15.44
N ALA A 265 -18.35 15.93 -15.28
CA ALA A 265 -16.92 15.81 -14.99
C ALA A 265 -16.67 14.99 -13.72
N ALA A 266 -17.43 15.25 -12.64
CA ALA A 266 -17.36 14.47 -11.42
C ALA A 266 -17.78 13.00 -11.64
N ALA A 267 -18.86 12.74 -12.38
CA ALA A 267 -19.34 11.38 -12.64
C ALA A 267 -18.35 10.54 -13.44
N VAL A 268 -17.73 11.11 -14.49
CA VAL A 268 -16.71 10.40 -15.28
C VAL A 268 -15.31 10.48 -14.64
N GLY A 269 -15.14 11.30 -13.61
CA GLY A 269 -13.86 11.61 -12.93
C GLY A 269 -12.79 12.16 -13.87
N HIS A 270 -13.16 13.18 -14.65
CA HIS A 270 -12.27 13.96 -15.53
C HIS A 270 -12.51 15.47 -15.35
N SER A 271 -11.75 16.32 -16.04
CA SER A 271 -11.93 17.78 -15.98
C SER A 271 -13.12 18.25 -16.82
N THR A 272 -13.69 19.40 -16.47
CA THR A 272 -14.78 20.04 -17.24
C THR A 272 -14.39 20.34 -18.69
N HIS A 273 -13.15 20.79 -18.92
CA HIS A 273 -12.61 21.01 -20.27
C HIS A 273 -12.57 19.70 -21.09
N TRP A 274 -12.19 18.59 -20.47
CA TRP A 274 -12.17 17.28 -21.14
C TRP A 274 -13.58 16.86 -21.58
N VAL A 275 -14.58 17.04 -20.70
CA VAL A 275 -15.99 16.73 -21.02
C VAL A 275 -16.51 17.62 -22.14
N ARG A 276 -16.26 18.94 -22.06
CA ARG A 276 -16.68 19.90 -23.08
C ARG A 276 -16.15 19.51 -24.47
N TRP A 277 -14.86 19.23 -24.58
CA TRP A 277 -14.25 18.83 -25.85
C TRP A 277 -14.84 17.54 -26.44
N ARG A 278 -15.33 16.59 -25.61
CA ARG A 278 -16.01 15.39 -26.11
C ARG A 278 -17.41 15.68 -26.62
N LEU A 279 -18.15 16.54 -25.93
CA LEU A 279 -19.48 16.99 -26.36
C LEU A 279 -19.40 17.70 -27.71
N ASP A 280 -18.47 18.65 -27.86
CA ASP A 280 -18.26 19.40 -29.12
C ASP A 280 -17.96 18.47 -30.31
N LYS A 281 -17.32 17.31 -30.08
CA LYS A 281 -17.06 16.31 -31.13
C LYS A 281 -18.27 15.46 -31.52
N THR A 282 -19.25 15.36 -30.64
CA THR A 282 -20.50 14.62 -30.89
C THR A 282 -21.40 15.42 -31.83
N ASP A 283 -21.45 16.74 -31.64
CA ASP A 283 -22.24 17.66 -32.46
C ASP A 283 -21.75 17.68 -33.92
N VAL A 284 -20.43 17.58 -34.14
CA VAL A 284 -19.84 17.51 -35.49
C VAL A 284 -20.17 16.20 -36.23
N ARG A 285 -20.65 15.15 -35.54
CA ARG A 285 -21.04 13.89 -36.18
C ARG A 285 -22.54 13.77 -36.49
N ALA A 286 -23.34 14.72 -36.01
CA ALA A 286 -24.80 14.69 -36.12
C ALA A 286 -25.35 15.66 -37.19
N GLY A 287 -24.50 16.49 -37.79
CA GLY A 287 -24.81 17.32 -38.96
C GLY A 287 -24.03 16.83 -40.18
#